data_AF-A0A2D6RJP8-F1
#
_entry.id   AF-A0A2D6RJP8-F1
#
_cell.length_a   1.000
_cell.length_b   1.000
_cell.length_c   1.000
_cell.angle_alpha   90.00
_cell.angle_beta   90.00
_cell.angle_gamma   90.00
#
_symmetry.space_group_name_H-M   'P 1'
#
loop_
_entity.id
_entity.type
_entity.pdbx_description
1 polymer ?
#
loop_
_entity_poly.entity_id
_entity_poly.type
_entity_poly.pdbx_seq_one_letter_code
_entity_poly.pdbx_strand_id
1 'polypeptide(L)'
;MLGSILVLLFLVFYFIMEGVTEGMTWLSDGRDMEINSGTYHIYRSGELIGILGALLCASLFEVTAPIQLLVGALGIGLYVYERVFTHTVYDSLFHKRQWPYRLGELEIPYPPFETQHILLGVSTFFASRAILYG
;
A
#
# COMPACT_ATOMS: atom_id res chain seq x y z
N MET A 1 13.83 11.06 13.08
CA MET A 1 12.66 11.81 12.55
C MET A 1 12.63 11.90 11.02
N LEU A 2 13.54 12.63 10.35
CA LEU A 2 13.50 12.79 8.87
C LEU A 2 13.56 11.44 8.14
N GLY A 3 14.46 10.54 8.55
CA GLY A 3 14.57 9.19 7.99
C GLY A 3 13.26 8.41 8.07
N SER A 4 12.64 8.37 9.25
CA SER A 4 11.36 7.70 9.47
C SER A 4 10.23 8.24 8.57
N ILE A 5 10.17 9.57 8.37
CA ILE A 5 9.19 10.19 7.46
C ILE A 5 9.44 9.77 6.02
N LEU A 6 10.69 9.84 5.55
CA LEU A 6 11.03 9.47 4.18
C LEU A 6 10.76 7.99 3.90
N VAL A 7 11.13 7.10 4.84
CA VAL A 7 10.82 5.67 4.75
C VAL A 7 9.32 5.44 4.65
N LEU A 8 8.52 6.08 5.50
CA LEU A 8 7.06 5.98 5.44
C LEU A 8 6.52 6.44 4.08
N LEU A 9 6.98 7.59 3.58
CA LEU A 9 6.52 8.14 2.30
C LEU A 9 6.84 7.22 1.13
N PHE A 10 8.05 6.66 1.08
CA PHE A 10 8.45 5.73 0.02
C PHE A 10 7.70 4.40 0.09
N LEU A 11 7.43 3.88 1.30
CA LEU A 11 6.59 2.68 1.47
C LEU A 11 5.14 2.94 1.03
N VAL A 12 4.55 4.07 1.42
CA VAL A 12 3.19 4.42 0.96
C VAL A 12 3.16 4.62 -0.56
N PHE A 13 4.19 5.23 -1.13
CA PHE A 13 4.32 5.36 -2.59
C PHE A 13 4.40 4.00 -3.29
N TYR A 14 5.16 3.05 -2.74
CA TYR A 14 5.18 1.67 -3.23
C TYR A 14 3.77 1.07 -3.26
N PHE A 15 3.04 1.14 -2.15
CA PHE A 15 1.68 0.59 -2.05
C PHE A 15 0.68 1.25 -2.99
N ILE A 16 0.81 2.55 -3.25
CA ILE A 16 0.01 3.25 -4.28
C ILE A 16 0.28 2.62 -5.65
N MET A 17 1.55 2.50 -6.02
CA MET A 17 1.95 1.99 -7.33
C MET A 17 1.53 0.53 -7.53
N GLU A 18 1.72 -0.31 -6.52
CA GLU A 18 1.29 -1.70 -6.50
C GLU A 18 -0.25 -1.82 -6.61
N GLY A 19 -1.00 -0.94 -5.93
CA GLY A 19 -2.46 -0.91 -6.05
C GLY A 19 -2.92 -0.64 -7.47
N VAL A 20 -2.24 0.25 -8.19
CA VAL A 20 -2.54 0.50 -9.62
C VAL A 20 -2.19 -0.72 -10.47
N THR A 21 -0.97 -1.26 -10.35
CA THR A 21 -0.53 -2.36 -11.22
C THR A 21 -1.37 -3.62 -11.02
N GLU A 22 -1.70 -3.95 -9.77
CA GLU A 22 -2.55 -5.10 -9.49
C GLU A 22 -3.99 -4.88 -9.95
N GLY A 23 -4.52 -3.66 -9.83
CA GLY A 23 -5.81 -3.30 -10.40
C GLY A 23 -5.84 -3.47 -11.93
N MET A 24 -4.77 -3.04 -12.62
CA MET A 24 -4.61 -3.24 -14.06
C MET A 24 -4.53 -4.73 -14.44
N THR A 25 -3.76 -5.52 -13.69
CA THR A 25 -3.65 -6.97 -13.90
C THR A 25 -5.00 -7.66 -13.69
N TRP A 26 -5.75 -7.27 -12.66
CA TRP A 26 -7.07 -7.81 -12.37
C TRP A 26 -8.06 -7.59 -13.52
N LEU A 27 -8.10 -6.36 -14.07
CA LEU A 27 -8.95 -6.05 -15.22
C LEU A 27 -8.56 -6.83 -16.48
N SER A 28 -7.26 -7.11 -16.65
CA SER A 28 -6.75 -7.87 -17.80
C SER A 28 -7.14 -9.35 -17.73
N ASP A 29 -7.01 -9.98 -16.55
CA ASP A 29 -7.43 -11.36 -16.33
C ASP A 29 -8.96 -11.53 -16.50
N GLY A 30 -9.74 -10.49 -16.17
CA GLY A 30 -11.18 -10.42 -16.43
C GLY A 30 -11.58 -10.24 -17.90
N ARG A 31 -10.61 -9.90 -18.79
CA ARG A 31 -10.80 -9.50 -20.19
C ARG A 31 -11.57 -8.18 -20.42
N ASP A 32 -11.65 -7.33 -19.39
CA ASP A 32 -12.34 -6.04 -19.46
C ASP A 32 -11.42 -4.90 -19.93
N MET A 33 -10.09 -5.12 -19.98
CA MET A 33 -9.12 -4.13 -20.43
C MET A 33 -7.87 -4.76 -21.06
N GLU A 34 -7.39 -4.18 -22.17
CA GLU A 34 -6.04 -4.42 -22.69
C GLU A 34 -5.05 -3.49 -21.96
N ILE A 35 -4.06 -4.07 -21.29
CA ILE A 35 -3.05 -3.28 -20.57
C ILE A 35 -2.17 -2.54 -21.57
N ASN A 36 -2.15 -1.21 -21.49
CA ASN A 36 -1.09 -0.43 -22.14
C ASN A 36 0.25 -0.74 -21.44
N SER A 37 1.14 -1.44 -22.14
CA SER A 37 2.42 -1.88 -21.60
C SER A 37 3.29 -0.73 -21.10
N GLY A 38 3.30 0.40 -21.81
CA GLY A 38 4.06 1.58 -21.42
C GLY A 38 3.57 2.15 -20.07
N THR A 39 2.26 2.31 -19.93
CA THR A 39 1.65 2.78 -18.68
C THR A 39 1.90 1.80 -17.53
N TYR A 40 1.75 0.50 -17.75
CA TYR A 40 2.01 -0.52 -16.73
C TYR A 40 3.47 -0.53 -16.26
N HIS A 41 4.43 -0.41 -17.19
CA HIS A 41 5.85 -0.36 -16.85
C HIS A 41 6.25 0.91 -16.09
N ILE A 42 5.57 2.04 -16.30
CA ILE A 42 5.76 3.25 -15.49
C ILE A 42 5.39 2.97 -14.03
N TYR A 43 4.21 2.37 -13.78
CA TYR A 43 3.79 2.06 -12.41
C TYR A 43 4.69 1.00 -11.75
N ARG A 44 5.12 -0.04 -12.49
CA ARG A 44 6.13 -0.99 -12.00
C ARG A 44 7.48 -0.34 -11.68
N SER A 45 7.90 0.63 -12.47
CA SER A 45 9.09 1.42 -12.15
C SER A 45 8.88 2.26 -10.88
N GLY A 46 7.67 2.76 -10.68
CA GLY A 46 7.23 3.42 -9.44
C GLY A 46 7.35 2.51 -8.20
N GLU A 47 6.91 1.26 -8.28
CA GLU A 47 7.08 0.29 -7.18
C GLU A 47 8.56 0.11 -6.81
N LEU A 48 9.43 -0.05 -7.82
CA LEU A 48 10.88 -0.16 -7.61
C LEU A 48 11.45 1.10 -6.95
N ILE A 49 11.03 2.28 -7.40
CA ILE A 49 11.42 3.56 -6.78
C ILE A 49 10.96 3.63 -5.31
N GLY A 50 9.74 3.15 -5.02
CA GLY A 50 9.21 3.06 -3.66
C GLY A 50 10.07 2.18 -2.76
N ILE A 51 10.34 0.94 -3.15
CA ILE A 51 11.17 0.01 -2.36
C ILE A 51 12.60 0.52 -2.23
N LEU A 52 13.25 0.88 -3.34
CA LEU A 52 14.63 1.34 -3.33
C LEU A 52 14.78 2.65 -2.55
N GLY A 53 13.84 3.57 -2.69
CA GLY A 53 13.82 4.81 -1.91
C GLY A 53 13.68 4.55 -0.41
N ALA A 54 12.80 3.64 0.00
CA ALA A 54 12.66 3.25 1.40
C ALA A 54 13.95 2.63 1.95
N LEU A 55 14.59 1.72 1.20
CA LEU A 55 15.87 1.11 1.59
C LEU A 55 17.00 2.13 1.69
N LEU A 56 17.13 3.01 0.69
CA LEU A 56 18.14 4.06 0.68
C LEU A 56 17.94 5.00 1.87
N CYS A 57 16.71 5.46 2.12
CA CYS A 57 16.42 6.32 3.27
C CYS A 57 16.68 5.62 4.61
N ALA A 58 16.33 4.35 4.75
CA ALA A 58 16.62 3.57 5.95
C ALA A 58 18.13 3.33 6.17
N SER A 59 18.92 3.28 5.09
CA SER A 59 20.37 3.11 5.15
C SER A 59 21.14 4.42 5.42
N LEU A 60 20.61 5.56 4.95
CA LEU A 60 21.29 6.85 4.99
C LEU A 60 20.88 7.71 6.18
N PHE A 61 19.69 7.48 6.74
CA PHE A 61 19.16 8.26 7.85
C PHE A 61 18.86 7.37 9.04
N GLU A 62 18.98 7.94 10.24
CA GLU A 62 18.53 7.28 11.45
C GLU A 62 17.00 7.10 11.42
N VAL A 63 16.59 5.83 11.46
CA VAL A 63 15.19 5.42 11.54
C VAL A 63 14.95 4.91 12.95
N THR A 64 14.20 5.68 13.70
CA THR A 64 13.89 5.32 15.06
C THR A 64 12.62 4.50 15.19
N ALA A 65 12.64 3.57 16.15
CA ALA A 65 11.61 2.54 16.34
C ALA A 65 11.18 1.83 15.03
N PRO A 66 12.13 1.24 14.27
CA PRO A 66 11.89 0.75 12.91
C PRO A 66 10.77 -0.28 12.82
N ILE A 67 10.58 -1.14 13.84
CA ILE A 67 9.48 -2.12 13.87
C ILE A 67 8.12 -1.43 13.94
N GLN A 68 7.97 -0.42 14.80
CA GLN A 68 6.71 0.33 14.93
C GLN A 68 6.42 1.12 13.64
N LEU A 69 7.46 1.69 13.03
CA LEU A 69 7.35 2.35 11.73
C LEU A 69 6.88 1.39 10.65
N LEU A 70 7.47 0.19 10.56
CA LEU A 70 7.09 -0.81 9.58
C LEU A 70 5.66 -1.31 9.78
N VAL A 71 5.23 -1.56 11.02
CA VAL A 71 3.84 -1.96 11.32
C VAL A 71 2.87 -0.84 10.94
N GLY A 72 3.19 0.42 11.26
CA GLY A 72 2.39 1.56 10.87
C GLY A 72 2.34 1.77 9.35
N ALA A 73 3.49 1.69 8.69
CA ALA A 73 3.62 1.82 7.24
C ALA A 73 2.89 0.71 6.50
N LEU A 74 2.96 -0.53 6.99
CA LEU A 74 2.23 -1.66 6.40
C LEU A 74 0.72 -1.43 6.44
N GLY A 75 0.17 -1.02 7.58
CA GLY A 75 -1.29 -0.84 7.66
C GLY A 75 -1.80 0.41 6.93
N ILE A 76 -1.06 1.53 6.96
CA ILE A 76 -1.37 2.70 6.12
C ILE A 76 -1.25 2.33 4.63
N GLY A 77 -0.17 1.63 4.29
CA GLY A 77 0.14 1.16 2.95
C GLY A 77 -0.96 0.28 2.38
N LEU A 78 -1.32 -0.81 3.08
CA LEU A 78 -2.42 -1.70 2.70
C LEU A 78 -3.75 -0.96 2.56
N TYR A 79 -4.04 -0.01 3.45
CA TYR A 79 -5.25 0.80 3.34
C TYR A 79 -5.25 1.63 2.04
N VAL A 80 -4.16 2.32 1.74
CA VAL A 80 -4.04 3.16 0.53
C VAL A 80 -4.04 2.30 -0.73
N TYR A 81 -3.27 1.21 -0.73
CA TYR A 81 -3.23 0.20 -1.78
C TYR A 81 -4.65 -0.25 -2.14
N GLU A 82 -5.48 -0.62 -1.16
CA GLU A 82 -6.85 -1.07 -1.39
C GLU A 82 -7.72 0.02 -2.04
N ARG A 83 -7.56 1.28 -1.63
CA ARG A 83 -8.30 2.40 -2.22
C ARG A 83 -7.92 2.61 -3.68
N VAL A 84 -6.61 2.59 -3.97
CA VAL A 84 -6.10 2.78 -5.32
C VAL A 84 -6.49 1.62 -6.21
N PHE A 85 -6.29 0.38 -5.76
CA PHE A 85 -6.75 -0.83 -6.44
C PHE A 85 -8.24 -0.73 -6.79
N THR A 86 -9.07 -0.40 -5.79
CA THR A 86 -10.53 -0.33 -5.97
C THR A 86 -10.90 0.76 -6.98
N HIS A 87 -10.21 1.90 -6.96
CA HIS A 87 -10.43 2.96 -7.93
C HIS A 87 -9.99 2.54 -9.34
N THR A 88 -8.86 1.85 -9.48
CA THR A 88 -8.39 1.34 -10.77
C THR A 88 -9.38 0.35 -11.38
N VAL A 89 -9.98 -0.53 -10.57
CA VAL A 89 -10.90 -1.58 -11.06
C VAL A 89 -12.34 -1.09 -11.25
N TYR A 90 -12.85 -0.27 -10.32
CA TYR A 90 -14.27 0.08 -10.24
C TYR A 90 -14.57 1.57 -10.42
N ASP A 91 -13.58 2.38 -10.78
CA ASP A 91 -13.67 3.85 -10.87
C ASP A 91 -14.20 4.50 -9.57
N SER A 92 -13.90 3.88 -8.42
CA SER A 92 -14.34 4.36 -7.10
C SER A 92 -13.37 3.96 -5.99
N LEU A 93 -12.97 4.93 -5.16
CA LEU A 93 -12.10 4.67 -3.99
C LEU A 93 -12.83 3.87 -2.89
N PHE A 94 -14.16 3.90 -2.85
CA PHE A 94 -14.95 3.37 -1.73
C PHE A 94 -15.99 2.33 -2.16
N HIS A 95 -15.73 1.65 -3.28
CA HIS A 95 -16.57 0.54 -3.69
C HIS A 95 -16.57 -0.56 -2.62
N LYS A 96 -17.75 -0.99 -2.18
CA LYS A 96 -17.89 -2.02 -1.15
C LYS A 96 -17.65 -3.41 -1.76
N ARG A 97 -16.44 -3.95 -1.61
CA ARG A 97 -16.16 -5.35 -1.97
C ARG A 97 -16.68 -6.29 -0.89
N GLN A 98 -17.21 -7.44 -1.30
CA GLN A 98 -17.74 -8.49 -0.41
C GLN A 98 -17.04 -9.85 -0.58
N TRP A 99 -15.96 -9.91 -1.36
CA TRP A 99 -15.29 -11.18 -1.67
C TRP A 99 -14.16 -11.46 -0.69
N PRO A 100 -14.02 -12.70 -0.17
CA PRO A 100 -12.86 -13.08 0.63
C PRO A 100 -11.59 -13.03 -0.22
N TYR A 101 -10.48 -12.57 0.36
CA TYR A 101 -9.17 -12.77 -0.27
C TYR A 101 -8.86 -14.25 -0.27
N ARG A 102 -8.24 -14.75 -1.34
CA ARG A 102 -7.69 -16.11 -1.37
C ARG A 102 -6.18 -16.05 -1.40
N LEU A 103 -5.55 -16.57 -0.35
CA LEU A 103 -4.12 -16.81 -0.30
C LEU A 103 -3.89 -18.31 -0.50
N GLY A 104 -3.78 -18.75 -1.75
CA GLY A 104 -3.82 -20.18 -2.09
C GLY A 104 -5.19 -20.78 -1.76
N GLU A 105 -5.22 -21.79 -0.90
CA GLU A 105 -6.47 -22.40 -0.41
C GLU A 105 -7.08 -21.67 0.80
N LEU A 106 -6.38 -20.69 1.38
CA LEU A 106 -6.86 -19.95 2.55
C LEU A 106 -7.77 -18.80 2.12
N GLU A 107 -9.04 -18.86 2.53
CA GLU A 107 -9.95 -17.70 2.45
C GLU A 107 -9.75 -16.79 3.66
N ILE A 108 -9.25 -15.58 3.41
CA ILE A 108 -9.12 -14.53 4.41
C ILE A 108 -10.33 -13.61 4.26
N PRO A 109 -11.16 -13.46 5.29
CA PRO A 109 -12.33 -12.59 5.22
C PRO A 109 -11.88 -11.15 4.99
N TYR A 110 -12.46 -10.51 3.97
CA TYR A 110 -12.23 -9.09 3.71
C TYR A 110 -12.80 -8.27 4.89
N PRO A 111 -11.97 -7.49 5.60
CA PRO A 111 -12.46 -6.74 6.74
C PRO A 111 -13.51 -5.72 6.29
N PRO A 112 -14.63 -5.56 7.04
CA PRO A 112 -15.62 -4.54 6.77
C PRO A 112 -14.98 -3.16 6.64
N PHE A 113 -15.57 -2.31 5.80
CA PHE A 113 -15.07 -0.97 5.51
C PHE A 113 -14.80 -0.14 6.78
N GLU A 114 -15.68 -0.26 7.77
CA GLU A 114 -15.57 0.39 9.07
C GLU A 114 -14.33 -0.10 9.84
N THR A 115 -14.05 -1.40 9.79
CA THR A 115 -12.86 -2.01 10.41
C THR A 115 -11.57 -1.53 9.75
N GLN A 116 -11.59 -1.24 8.45
CA GLN A 116 -10.43 -0.71 7.74
C GLN A 116 -10.03 0.69 8.25
N HIS A 117 -10.99 1.54 8.60
CA HIS A 117 -10.70 2.84 9.21
C HIS A 117 -10.11 2.74 10.61
N ILE A 118 -10.57 1.76 11.40
CA ILE A 118 -10.00 1.47 12.72
C ILE A 118 -8.54 1.02 12.57
N LEU A 119 -8.28 0.10 11.63
CA LEU A 119 -6.93 -0.36 11.31
C LEU A 119 -6.04 0.81 10.86
N LEU A 120 -6.53 1.69 9.98
CA LEU A 120 -5.81 2.90 9.58
C LEU A 120 -5.47 3.80 10.78
N GLY A 121 -6.41 4.02 11.69
CA GLY A 121 -6.19 4.81 12.90
C GLY A 121 -5.10 4.22 13.80
N VAL A 122 -5.14 2.91 14.03
CA VAL A 122 -4.12 2.18 14.80
C VAL A 122 -2.76 2.26 14.11
N SER A 123 -2.70 2.02 12.81
CA SER A 123 -1.46 2.09 12.04
C SER A 123 -0.86 3.49 12.02
N THR A 124 -1.71 4.52 11.91
CA THR A 124 -1.28 5.93 12.01
C THR A 124 -0.73 6.25 13.39
N PHE A 125 -1.34 5.72 14.45
CA PHE A 125 -0.80 5.85 15.81
C PHE A 125 0.61 5.24 15.90
N PHE A 126 0.82 4.01 15.43
CA PHE A 126 2.15 3.38 15.44
C PHE A 126 3.19 4.15 14.61
N ALA A 127 2.83 4.58 13.40
CA ALA A 127 3.71 5.39 12.56
C ALA A 127 4.07 6.72 13.23
N SER A 128 3.09 7.43 13.79
CA SER A 128 3.31 8.70 14.48
C SER A 128 4.17 8.54 15.73
N ARG A 129 3.99 7.45 16.50
CA ARG A 129 4.81 7.15 17.68
C ARG A 129 6.25 6.90 17.31
N ALA A 130 6.49 6.13 16.23
CA ALA A 130 7.83 5.88 15.72
C ALA A 130 8.52 7.16 15.21
N ILE A 131 7.77 8.06 14.57
CA ILE A 131 8.31 9.32 14.04
C ILE A 131 8.64 10.34 15.15
N LEU A 132 7.76 10.46 16.16
CA LEU A 132 7.82 11.53 17.16
C LEU A 132 8.63 11.16 18.42
N TYR A 133 8.63 9.89 18.80
CA TYR A 133 9.17 9.43 20.08
C TYR A 133 10.17 8.29 19.95
N GLY A 134 10.41 7.83 18.73
CA GLY A 134 11.58 7.03 18.45
C GLY A 134 12.79 7.96 18.41
#